data_AF-A0A5N8TF60-F1
#
_entry.id   AF-A0A5N8TF60-F1
#
_cell.length_a   1.000
_cell.length_b   1.000
_cell.length_c   1.000
_cell.angle_alpha   90.00
_cell.angle_beta   90.00
_cell.angle_gamma   90.00
#
_symmetry.space_group_name_H-M   'P 1'
#
loop_
_entity.id
_entity.type
_entity.pdbx_description
1 polymer ?
#
loop_
_entity_poly.entity_id
_entity_poly.type
_entity_poly.pdbx_seq_one_letter_code
_entity_poly.pdbx_strand_id
1 'polypeptide(L)'
;CVSDYFRQKFAQVTNPPIDPLRENHVMSLATCIGREMNVFCETDGHAERVAFKSPVLLFSDLVQLLELDDTYYRNSILDINYDPNEKDLHQAILDLCDQAERCVRDGTVLVVLSDRSINKDTLPIPAAMAVGAVQKRLVNQNLRCDANIIIETGSARDPHQFAVLLGFGATAVYPYLAYETLANLVDIGAVDKPYRDVMVNFRNGINKGLYKIMSKMGISTIASYRCSQLFEAVGLHQDVIELCFKGVASRIQGANFDDFQQDLINLSRRAWIKRKPLEHGGLLKYVHDGEYHAYNPDVVT
;
A
#
# COMPACT_ATOMS: atom_id res chain seq x y z
N CYS A 1 0.23 0.80 -12.70
CA CYS A 1 0.14 1.14 -11.26
C CYS A 1 1.54 1.54 -10.78
N VAL A 2 1.70 2.48 -9.85
CA VAL A 2 3.04 2.90 -9.39
C VAL A 2 3.86 1.73 -8.82
N SER A 3 3.19 0.73 -8.23
CA SER A 3 3.84 -0.50 -7.74
C SER A 3 4.62 -1.26 -8.83
N ASP A 4 4.21 -1.17 -10.10
CA ASP A 4 4.82 -1.93 -11.21
C ASP A 4 6.26 -1.47 -11.54
N TYR A 5 6.63 -0.26 -11.10
CA TYR A 5 7.97 0.30 -11.24
C TYR A 5 8.96 -0.26 -10.20
N PHE A 6 8.47 -0.97 -9.18
CA PHE A 6 9.31 -1.53 -8.13
C PHE A 6 9.60 -3.01 -8.36
N ARG A 7 10.87 -3.37 -8.35
CA ARG A 7 11.33 -4.76 -8.40
C ARG A 7 11.76 -5.19 -7.01
N GLN A 8 11.22 -6.31 -6.54
CA GLN A 8 11.56 -6.87 -5.23
C GLN A 8 13.03 -7.29 -5.22
N LYS A 9 13.79 -6.83 -4.23
CA LYS A 9 15.14 -7.37 -3.96
C LYS A 9 15.02 -8.78 -3.39
N PHE A 10 16.05 -9.57 -3.63
CA PHE A 10 16.20 -10.90 -3.05
C PHE A 10 17.66 -11.11 -2.66
N ALA A 11 17.88 -11.92 -1.64
CA ALA A 11 19.22 -12.24 -1.17
C ALA A 11 19.87 -13.23 -2.13
N GLN A 12 21.14 -12.98 -2.47
CA GLN A 12 21.95 -13.89 -3.25
C GLN A 12 23.32 -14.00 -2.56
N VAL A 13 23.69 -15.22 -2.15
CA VAL A 13 24.95 -15.57 -1.47
C VAL A 13 25.12 -15.01 -0.04
N THR A 14 24.78 -13.75 0.22
CA THR A 14 25.09 -13.05 1.48
C THR A 14 24.33 -13.56 2.70
N ASN A 15 23.07 -13.99 2.49
CA ASN A 15 22.19 -14.52 3.52
C ASN A 15 21.21 -15.50 2.88
N PRO A 16 20.96 -16.67 3.50
CA PRO A 16 20.06 -17.66 2.93
C PRO A 16 18.60 -17.16 3.02
N PRO A 17 17.78 -17.37 1.97
CA PRO A 17 16.34 -17.16 2.06
C PRO A 17 15.71 -18.21 3.00
N ILE A 18 14.57 -17.86 3.60
CA ILE A 18 13.78 -18.75 4.45
C ILE A 18 12.74 -19.49 3.60
N ASP A 19 12.41 -20.74 3.96
CA ASP A 19 11.28 -21.46 3.35
C ASP A 19 9.95 -21.05 4.03
N PRO A 20 9.09 -20.26 3.35
CA PRO A 20 7.87 -19.73 3.96
C PRO A 20 6.78 -20.79 4.19
N LEU A 21 6.96 -22.02 3.71
CA LEU A 21 6.02 -23.13 3.88
C LEU A 21 6.48 -24.06 5.00
N ARG A 22 7.76 -24.48 4.98
CA ARG A 22 8.31 -25.43 5.96
C ARG A 22 8.72 -24.74 7.26
N GLU A 23 9.18 -23.50 7.19
CA GLU A 23 9.69 -22.73 8.32
C GLU A 23 8.73 -21.59 8.73
N ASN A 24 7.45 -21.69 8.35
CA ASN A 24 6.46 -20.64 8.65
C ASN A 24 6.35 -20.31 10.15
N HIS A 25 6.64 -21.26 11.03
CA HIS A 25 6.56 -21.06 12.49
C HIS A 25 7.57 -20.03 13.02
N VAL A 26 8.67 -19.75 12.30
CA VAL A 26 9.60 -18.67 12.66
C VAL A 26 9.19 -17.32 12.06
N MET A 27 8.19 -17.30 11.18
CA MET A 27 7.73 -16.10 10.50
C MET A 27 6.49 -15.48 11.15
N SER A 28 6.37 -14.16 11.12
CA SER A 28 5.23 -13.46 11.70
C SER A 28 4.81 -12.23 10.89
N LEU A 29 3.51 -12.16 10.62
CA LEU A 29 2.82 -10.96 10.10
C LEU A 29 2.14 -10.16 11.21
N ALA A 30 2.40 -10.50 12.48
CA ALA A 30 1.83 -9.76 13.59
C ALA A 30 2.24 -8.28 13.51
N THR A 31 1.25 -7.42 13.60
CA THR A 31 1.40 -5.97 13.56
C THR A 31 0.88 -5.39 14.86
N CYS A 32 1.54 -4.33 15.31
CA CYS A 32 1.21 -3.63 16.53
C CYS A 32 1.04 -2.14 16.21
N ILE A 33 -0.02 -1.54 16.74
CA ILE A 33 -0.41 -0.14 16.56
C ILE A 33 -0.43 0.56 17.93
N GLY A 34 -0.02 1.82 17.97
CA GLY A 34 0.18 2.64 19.15
C GLY A 34 1.47 3.45 19.05
N ARG A 35 1.64 4.41 19.96
CA ARG A 35 2.87 5.21 20.07
C ARG A 35 4.05 4.33 20.47
N GLU A 36 5.20 4.55 19.84
CA GLU A 36 6.46 3.90 20.20
C GLU A 36 7.12 4.68 21.33
N MET A 37 7.11 4.09 22.52
CA MET A 37 7.67 4.68 23.73
C MET A 37 9.17 4.39 23.87
N ASN A 38 9.80 5.03 24.86
CA ASN A 38 11.24 4.96 25.10
C ASN A 38 11.73 3.52 25.34
N VAL A 39 12.69 3.06 24.54
CA VAL A 39 13.26 1.70 24.64
C VAL A 39 14.14 1.51 25.89
N PHE A 40 14.63 2.59 26.51
CA PHE A 40 15.57 2.54 27.63
C PHE A 40 14.94 2.50 29.03
N CYS A 41 13.63 2.77 29.13
CA CYS A 41 12.95 2.88 30.42
C CYS A 41 11.74 1.97 30.44
N GLU A 42 11.67 1.02 31.38
CA GLU A 42 10.47 0.18 31.54
C GLU A 42 9.39 0.98 32.27
N THR A 43 8.26 1.25 31.60
CA THR A 43 7.10 1.95 32.19
C THR A 43 5.80 1.30 31.74
N ASP A 44 4.76 1.35 32.59
CA ASP A 44 3.46 0.71 32.32
C ASP A 44 2.76 1.24 31.05
N GLY A 45 3.02 2.50 30.68
CA GLY A 45 2.48 3.13 29.47
C GLY A 45 2.94 2.49 28.16
N HIS A 46 3.89 1.57 28.19
CA HIS A 46 4.34 0.81 27.00
C HIS A 46 3.29 -0.21 26.52
N ALA A 47 2.35 -0.60 27.38
CA ALA A 47 1.37 -1.63 27.11
C ALA A 47 0.14 -1.13 26.32
N GLU A 48 -0.02 0.19 26.16
CA GLU A 48 -1.13 0.80 25.41
C GLU A 48 -0.93 0.63 23.89
N ARG A 49 -0.99 -0.63 23.43
CA ARG A 49 -0.83 -0.99 22.02
C ARG A 49 -1.81 -2.07 21.60
N VAL A 50 -2.35 -1.94 20.39
CA VAL A 50 -3.24 -2.94 19.79
C VAL A 50 -2.46 -3.83 18.84
N ALA A 51 -2.45 -5.13 19.14
CA ALA A 51 -1.80 -6.14 18.32
C ALA A 51 -2.80 -6.97 17.53
N PHE A 52 -2.48 -7.25 16.27
CA PHE A 52 -3.29 -8.08 15.38
C PHE A 52 -2.42 -8.92 14.46
N LYS A 53 -2.97 -10.02 13.94
CA LYS A 53 -2.20 -11.12 13.34
C LYS A 53 -1.69 -10.86 11.91
N SER A 54 -2.21 -9.85 11.22
CA SER A 54 -1.88 -9.57 9.82
C SER A 54 -2.00 -8.08 9.53
N PRO A 55 -1.08 -7.48 8.75
CA PRO A 55 -1.19 -6.08 8.34
C PRO A 55 -2.33 -5.83 7.34
N VAL A 56 -2.99 -6.89 6.84
CA VAL A 56 -4.10 -6.80 5.89
C VAL A 56 -5.41 -6.78 6.67
N LEU A 57 -6.02 -5.61 6.76
CA LEU A 57 -7.22 -5.37 7.56
C LEU A 57 -8.46 -5.86 6.83
N LEU A 58 -9.41 -6.45 7.57
CA LEU A 58 -10.81 -6.54 7.16
C LEU A 58 -11.54 -5.24 7.53
N PHE A 59 -12.75 -5.05 7.00
CA PHE A 59 -13.58 -3.89 7.38
C PHE A 59 -13.81 -3.82 8.88
N SER A 60 -14.13 -4.96 9.52
CA SER A 60 -14.29 -5.05 10.97
C SER A 60 -13.03 -4.66 11.73
N ASP A 61 -11.85 -4.96 11.19
CA ASP A 61 -10.58 -4.63 11.84
C ASP A 61 -10.34 -3.12 11.80
N LEU A 62 -10.64 -2.46 10.67
CA LEU A 62 -10.53 -1.01 10.54
C LEU A 62 -11.52 -0.28 11.46
N VAL A 63 -12.80 -0.68 11.48
CA VAL A 63 -13.81 -0.06 12.34
C VAL A 63 -13.41 -0.16 13.82
N GLN A 64 -13.00 -1.35 14.27
CA GLN A 64 -12.55 -1.54 15.64
C GLN A 64 -11.35 -0.64 15.99
N LEU A 65 -10.41 -0.40 15.06
CA LEU A 65 -9.28 0.50 15.29
C LEU A 65 -9.71 1.96 15.40
N LEU A 66 -10.71 2.40 14.64
CA LEU A 66 -11.23 3.77 14.65
C LEU A 66 -12.12 4.07 15.86
N GLU A 67 -12.69 3.04 16.48
CA GLU A 67 -13.54 3.12 17.68
C GLU A 67 -12.76 2.97 19.00
N LEU A 68 -11.42 2.81 18.94
CA LEU A 68 -10.57 2.77 20.13
C LEU A 68 -10.59 4.09 20.91
N ASP A 69 -10.18 4.02 22.18
CA ASP A 69 -10.10 5.20 23.07
C ASP A 69 -9.20 6.29 22.48
N ASP A 70 -9.80 7.47 22.25
CA ASP A 70 -9.12 8.65 21.70
C ASP A 70 -7.93 9.09 22.54
N THR A 71 -7.89 8.79 23.84
CA THR A 71 -6.78 9.14 24.73
C THR A 71 -5.45 8.56 24.24
N TYR A 72 -5.48 7.34 23.69
CA TYR A 72 -4.29 6.59 23.28
C TYR A 72 -4.22 6.31 21.77
N TYR A 73 -5.37 6.31 21.09
CA TYR A 73 -5.50 5.87 19.70
C TYR A 73 -6.22 6.89 18.82
N ARG A 74 -6.20 8.18 19.20
CA ARG A 74 -6.77 9.27 18.40
C ARG A 74 -6.44 9.10 16.93
N ASN A 75 -7.46 9.07 16.10
CA ASN A 75 -7.31 8.84 14.67
C ASN A 75 -7.68 10.10 13.86
N SER A 76 -7.15 10.18 12.64
CA SER A 76 -7.56 11.18 11.66
C SER A 76 -7.53 10.55 10.28
N ILE A 77 -8.62 10.72 9.55
CA ILE A 77 -8.76 10.26 8.17
C ILE A 77 -8.42 11.44 7.25
N LEU A 78 -7.37 11.27 6.47
CA LEU A 78 -6.92 12.22 5.45
C LEU A 78 -7.35 11.69 4.09
N ASP A 79 -8.17 12.47 3.40
CA ASP A 79 -8.54 12.20 2.01
C ASP A 79 -7.31 12.43 1.12
N ILE A 80 -6.96 11.43 0.31
CA ILE A 80 -5.85 11.52 -0.64
C ILE A 80 -6.33 11.80 -2.07
N ASN A 81 -7.59 12.20 -2.24
CA ASN A 81 -8.10 12.75 -3.50
C ASN A 81 -7.83 14.26 -3.60
N TYR A 82 -7.47 14.74 -4.79
CA TYR A 82 -7.23 16.17 -5.05
C TYR A 82 -7.89 16.60 -6.36
N ASP A 83 -8.23 17.89 -6.47
CA ASP A 83 -8.72 18.48 -7.72
C ASP A 83 -7.54 18.86 -8.62
N PRO A 84 -7.39 18.23 -9.82
CA PRO A 84 -6.30 18.52 -10.74
C PRO A 84 -6.39 19.91 -11.41
N ASN A 85 -7.53 20.62 -11.28
CA ASN A 85 -7.68 22.00 -11.75
C ASN A 85 -7.11 23.01 -10.74
N GLU A 86 -7.04 22.64 -9.45
CA GLU A 86 -6.51 23.51 -8.39
C GLU A 86 -5.01 23.31 -8.18
N LYS A 87 -4.53 22.07 -8.26
CA LYS A 87 -3.14 21.72 -7.98
C LYS A 87 -2.69 20.50 -8.77
N ASP A 88 -1.39 20.42 -9.03
CA ASP A 88 -0.78 19.22 -9.60
C ASP A 88 -0.53 18.13 -8.54
N LEU A 89 -0.18 16.93 -8.99
CA LEU A 89 0.09 15.77 -8.15
C LEU A 89 1.22 16.02 -7.15
N HIS A 90 2.25 16.74 -7.57
CA HIS A 90 3.39 17.05 -6.72
C HIS A 90 2.97 17.93 -5.53
N GLN A 91 2.24 19.01 -5.81
CA GLN A 91 1.70 19.91 -4.78
C GLN A 91 0.65 19.20 -3.90
N ALA A 92 -0.20 18.35 -4.47
CA ALA A 92 -1.16 17.55 -3.70
C ALA A 92 -0.45 16.65 -2.66
N ILE A 93 0.67 16.03 -3.03
CA ILE A 93 1.49 15.22 -2.11
C ILE A 93 2.12 16.08 -1.02
N LEU A 94 2.63 17.27 -1.35
CA LEU A 94 3.18 18.20 -0.36
C LEU A 94 2.11 18.65 0.64
N ASP A 95 0.92 19.03 0.16
CA ASP A 95 -0.20 19.42 1.01
C ASP A 95 -0.63 18.28 1.95
N LEU A 96 -0.66 17.05 1.44
CA LEU A 96 -0.96 15.86 2.24
C LEU A 96 0.09 15.66 3.34
N CYS A 97 1.38 15.87 3.03
CA CYS A 97 2.45 15.75 4.02
C CYS A 97 2.31 16.80 5.13
N ASP A 98 1.97 18.05 4.77
CA ASP A 98 1.78 19.13 5.74
C ASP A 98 0.54 18.89 6.61
N GLN A 99 -0.54 18.36 6.04
CA GLN A 99 -1.73 17.94 6.80
C GLN A 99 -1.41 16.81 7.78
N ALA A 100 -0.71 15.76 7.32
CA ALA A 100 -0.31 14.65 8.16
C ALA A 100 0.62 15.10 9.29
N GLU A 101 1.57 15.99 9.02
CA GLU A 101 2.43 16.57 10.05
C GLU A 101 1.62 17.31 11.11
N ARG A 102 0.66 18.16 10.70
CA ARG A 102 -0.21 18.90 11.63
C ARG A 102 -1.04 17.95 12.51
N CYS A 103 -1.71 16.96 11.91
CA CYS A 103 -2.51 16.00 12.66
C CYS A 103 -1.70 15.27 13.73
N VAL A 104 -0.49 14.81 13.40
CA VAL A 104 0.37 14.10 14.37
C VAL A 104 0.84 15.05 15.47
N ARG A 105 1.18 16.30 15.16
CA ARG A 105 1.51 17.32 16.17
C ARG A 105 0.34 17.62 17.11
N ASP A 106 -0.88 17.53 16.61
CA ASP A 106 -2.12 17.71 17.39
C ASP A 106 -2.50 16.46 18.22
N GLY A 107 -1.66 15.42 18.19
CA GLY A 107 -1.81 14.21 19.00
C GLY A 107 -2.49 13.04 18.28
N THR A 108 -2.67 13.09 16.96
CA THR A 108 -3.15 11.94 16.19
C THR A 108 -2.12 10.82 16.19
N VAL A 109 -2.53 9.65 16.68
CA VAL A 109 -1.73 8.43 16.71
C VAL A 109 -1.99 7.58 15.47
N LEU A 110 -3.23 7.54 14.97
CA LEU A 110 -3.59 6.77 13.78
C LEU A 110 -3.89 7.70 12.61
N VAL A 111 -2.93 7.84 11.69
CA VAL A 111 -3.14 8.58 10.44
C VAL A 111 -3.65 7.61 9.39
N VAL A 112 -4.92 7.74 9.02
CA VAL A 112 -5.55 6.95 7.97
C VAL A 112 -5.54 7.75 6.67
N LEU A 113 -4.82 7.27 5.67
CA LEU A 113 -4.84 7.80 4.31
C LEU A 113 -5.94 7.08 3.55
N SER A 114 -6.90 7.78 2.95
CA SER A 114 -8.04 7.14 2.26
C SER A 114 -8.27 7.70 0.86
N ASP A 115 -8.33 6.83 -0.15
CA ASP A 115 -8.76 7.19 -1.51
C ASP A 115 -10.26 6.94 -1.77
N ARG A 116 -11.03 6.56 -0.75
CA ARG A 116 -12.42 6.10 -0.88
C ARG A 116 -13.39 7.17 -1.40
N SER A 117 -13.14 8.44 -1.09
CA SER A 117 -14.00 9.59 -1.45
C SER A 117 -13.79 10.09 -2.88
N ILE A 118 -13.38 9.21 -3.79
CA ILE A 118 -13.14 9.56 -5.19
C ILE A 118 -14.43 10.02 -5.88
N ASN A 119 -14.35 11.16 -6.57
CA ASN A 119 -15.43 11.73 -7.37
C ASN A 119 -14.94 12.16 -8.76
N LYS A 120 -15.86 12.66 -9.59
CA LYS A 120 -15.61 12.98 -11.01
C LYS A 120 -14.57 14.07 -11.23
N ASP A 121 -14.48 14.99 -10.28
CA ASP A 121 -13.67 16.20 -10.39
C ASP A 121 -12.34 16.03 -9.65
N THR A 122 -12.10 14.87 -9.01
CA THR A 122 -10.89 14.58 -8.25
C THR A 122 -10.08 13.42 -8.84
N LEU A 123 -8.78 13.41 -8.57
CA LEU A 123 -7.88 12.30 -8.83
C LEU A 123 -7.31 11.76 -7.50
N PRO A 124 -7.19 10.44 -7.33
CA PRO A 124 -6.53 9.88 -6.16
C PRO A 124 -5.01 9.99 -6.30
N ILE A 125 -4.32 10.49 -5.27
CA ILE A 125 -2.87 10.34 -5.15
C ILE A 125 -2.56 8.84 -5.12
N PRO A 126 -1.61 8.33 -5.92
CA PRO A 126 -1.24 6.93 -5.86
C PRO A 126 -0.83 6.51 -4.45
N ALA A 127 -1.49 5.50 -3.89
CA ALA A 127 -1.34 5.12 -2.48
C ALA A 127 0.11 4.90 -2.04
N ALA A 128 0.96 4.31 -2.89
CA ALA A 128 2.38 4.14 -2.61
C ALA A 128 3.13 5.48 -2.46
N MET A 129 2.83 6.47 -3.30
CA MET A 129 3.42 7.82 -3.21
C MET A 129 2.96 8.53 -1.95
N ALA A 130 1.66 8.48 -1.64
CA ALA A 130 1.08 9.06 -0.43
C ALA A 130 1.74 8.50 0.84
N VAL A 131 1.80 7.16 0.97
CA VAL A 131 2.42 6.49 2.12
C VAL A 131 3.90 6.85 2.23
N GLY A 132 4.66 6.76 1.14
CA GLY A 132 6.10 7.01 1.16
C GLY A 132 6.46 8.46 1.48
N ALA A 133 5.72 9.42 0.93
CA ALA A 133 5.92 10.85 1.20
C ALA A 133 5.59 11.22 2.64
N VAL A 134 4.44 10.75 3.16
CA VAL A 134 4.04 10.97 4.56
C VAL A 134 5.02 10.28 5.51
N GLN A 135 5.42 9.04 5.24
CA GLN A 135 6.45 8.33 6.00
C GLN A 135 7.72 9.18 6.11
N LYS A 136 8.25 9.66 4.98
CA LYS A 136 9.46 10.47 4.92
C LYS A 136 9.29 11.76 5.72
N ARG A 137 8.16 12.46 5.57
CA ARG A 137 7.85 13.70 6.29
C ARG A 137 7.88 13.48 7.79
N LEU A 138 7.14 12.48 8.29
CA LEU A 138 7.06 12.18 9.71
C LEU A 138 8.41 11.74 10.29
N VAL A 139 9.22 10.99 9.54
CA VAL A 139 10.58 10.63 9.96
C VAL A 139 11.47 11.86 10.09
N ASN A 140 11.49 12.74 9.08
CA ASN A 140 12.32 13.95 9.09
C ASN A 140 11.96 14.91 10.24
N GLN A 141 10.71 14.89 10.69
CA GLN A 141 10.20 15.71 11.79
C GLN A 141 10.25 15.01 13.16
N ASN A 142 10.80 13.79 13.24
CA ASN A 142 10.81 12.94 14.44
C ASN A 142 9.42 12.60 14.99
N LEU A 143 8.39 12.58 14.14
CA LEU A 143 7.01 12.30 14.50
C LEU A 143 6.58 10.86 14.18
N ARG A 144 7.41 10.08 13.47
CA ARG A 144 7.00 8.74 13.02
C ARG A 144 6.82 7.73 14.16
N CYS A 145 7.50 7.91 15.30
CA CYS A 145 7.30 7.08 16.48
C CYS A 145 5.97 7.37 17.17
N ASP A 146 5.44 8.59 17.02
CA ASP A 146 4.17 9.00 17.63
C ASP A 146 2.94 8.58 16.82
N ALA A 147 3.13 8.18 15.56
CA ALA A 147 2.02 7.89 14.66
C ALA A 147 2.19 6.58 13.89
N ASN A 148 1.07 6.00 13.47
CA ASN A 148 1.00 4.88 12.57
C ASN A 148 0.23 5.27 11.32
N ILE A 149 0.68 4.75 10.17
CA ILE A 149 0.08 5.05 8.88
C ILE A 149 -0.79 3.86 8.48
N ILE A 150 -2.09 4.05 8.35
CA ILE A 150 -3.01 3.07 7.79
C ILE A 150 -3.42 3.58 6.41
N ILE A 151 -3.46 2.71 5.41
CA ILE A 151 -3.89 3.08 4.06
C ILE A 151 -5.17 2.32 3.70
N GLU A 152 -6.28 3.06 3.53
CA GLU A 152 -7.52 2.61 2.92
C GLU A 152 -7.45 2.91 1.41
N THR A 153 -7.30 1.88 0.58
CA THR A 153 -7.09 2.09 -0.87
C THR A 153 -7.83 1.10 -1.74
N GLY A 154 -8.34 1.58 -2.88
CA GLY A 154 -8.91 0.74 -3.92
C GLY A 154 -7.88 0.11 -4.85
N SER A 155 -6.61 0.53 -4.75
CA SER A 155 -5.56 0.12 -5.68
C SER A 155 -4.90 -1.23 -5.33
N ALA A 156 -4.91 -1.63 -4.05
CA ALA A 156 -4.23 -2.82 -3.54
C ALA A 156 -5.06 -4.10 -3.71
N ARG A 157 -4.54 -5.06 -4.47
CA ARG A 157 -5.20 -6.31 -4.83
C ARG A 157 -4.28 -7.53 -4.93
N ASP A 158 -2.97 -7.34 -5.10
CA ASP A 158 -1.99 -8.43 -5.17
C ASP A 158 -0.88 -8.29 -4.12
N PRO A 159 -0.19 -9.39 -3.73
CA PRO A 159 0.79 -9.35 -2.65
C PRO A 159 1.95 -8.37 -2.87
N HIS A 160 2.31 -8.06 -4.12
CA HIS A 160 3.39 -7.14 -4.41
C HIS A 160 3.00 -5.71 -4.05
N GLN A 161 1.78 -5.29 -4.38
CA GLN A 161 1.26 -3.98 -4.01
C GLN A 161 1.22 -3.79 -2.48
N PHE A 162 0.77 -4.82 -1.72
CA PHE A 162 0.84 -4.78 -0.26
C PHE A 162 2.28 -4.68 0.24
N ALA A 163 3.20 -5.46 -0.32
CA ALA A 163 4.60 -5.41 0.06
C ALA A 163 5.22 -4.02 -0.19
N VAL A 164 4.87 -3.37 -1.31
CA VAL A 164 5.30 -2.00 -1.62
C VAL A 164 4.79 -1.02 -0.56
N LEU A 165 3.49 -1.03 -0.25
CA LEU A 165 2.89 -0.15 0.76
C LEU A 165 3.55 -0.33 2.14
N LEU A 166 3.70 -1.59 2.59
CA LEU A 166 4.31 -1.92 3.88
C LEU A 166 5.81 -1.56 3.90
N GLY A 167 6.54 -1.88 2.84
CA GLY A 167 7.96 -1.57 2.71
C GLY A 167 8.27 -0.07 2.66
N PHE A 168 7.30 0.75 2.26
CA PHE A 168 7.39 2.22 2.28
C PHE A 168 6.80 2.88 3.53
N GLY A 169 6.27 2.12 4.47
CA GLY A 169 5.99 2.62 5.83
C GLY A 169 4.55 2.50 6.31
N ALA A 170 3.65 1.94 5.49
CA ALA A 170 2.31 1.60 5.97
C ALA A 170 2.42 0.60 7.14
N THR A 171 1.71 0.90 8.22
CA THR A 171 1.55 -0.01 9.34
C THR A 171 0.57 -1.13 8.98
N ALA A 172 -0.56 -0.77 8.36
CA ALA A 172 -1.58 -1.70 7.91
C ALA A 172 -2.28 -1.18 6.63
N VAL A 173 -2.90 -2.08 5.88
CA VAL A 173 -3.56 -1.80 4.60
C VAL A 173 -4.99 -2.34 4.64
N TYR A 174 -5.98 -1.50 4.34
CA TYR A 174 -7.36 -1.89 4.13
C TYR A 174 -7.72 -1.77 2.62
N PRO A 175 -7.76 -2.91 1.89
CA PRO A 175 -8.01 -2.94 0.45
C PRO A 175 -9.51 -2.94 0.11
N TYR A 176 -10.23 -1.85 0.41
CA TYR A 176 -11.70 -1.84 0.35
C TYR A 176 -12.23 -2.31 -1.01
N LEU A 177 -11.71 -1.79 -2.13
CA LEU A 177 -12.26 -2.10 -3.46
C LEU A 177 -12.03 -3.55 -3.87
N ALA A 178 -10.96 -4.19 -3.39
CA ALA A 178 -10.74 -5.61 -3.62
C ALA A 178 -11.82 -6.45 -2.91
N TYR A 179 -12.18 -6.08 -1.68
CA TYR A 179 -13.25 -6.74 -0.95
C TYR A 179 -14.63 -6.48 -1.56
N GLU A 180 -14.94 -5.25 -1.95
CA GLU A 180 -16.20 -4.93 -2.64
C GLU A 180 -16.31 -5.69 -3.97
N THR A 181 -15.21 -5.82 -4.72
CA THR A 181 -15.17 -6.61 -5.95
C THR A 181 -15.45 -8.09 -5.67
N LEU A 182 -14.85 -8.65 -4.62
CA LEU A 182 -15.09 -10.03 -4.20
C LEU A 182 -16.53 -10.25 -3.72
N ALA A 183 -17.12 -9.28 -3.03
CA ALA A 183 -18.52 -9.33 -2.60
C ALA A 183 -19.44 -9.39 -3.82
N ASN A 184 -19.22 -8.51 -4.81
CA ASN A 184 -19.98 -8.52 -6.05
C ASN A 184 -19.82 -9.85 -6.83
N LEU A 185 -18.65 -10.49 -6.80
CA LEU A 185 -18.46 -11.82 -7.40
C LEU A 185 -19.28 -12.92 -6.72
N VAL A 186 -19.51 -12.80 -5.41
CA VAL A 186 -20.42 -13.68 -4.66
C VAL A 186 -21.87 -13.38 -5.05
N ASP A 187 -22.25 -12.10 -5.14
CA ASP A 187 -23.62 -11.65 -5.48
C ASP A 187 -24.09 -12.18 -6.84
N ILE A 188 -23.20 -12.15 -7.83
CA ILE A 188 -23.51 -12.65 -9.18
C ILE A 188 -23.37 -14.18 -9.30
N GLY A 189 -23.03 -14.89 -8.21
CA GLY A 189 -22.88 -16.34 -8.18
C GLY A 189 -21.61 -16.87 -8.85
N ALA A 190 -20.63 -16.02 -9.16
CA ALA A 190 -19.35 -16.46 -9.75
C ALA A 190 -18.45 -17.18 -8.72
N VAL A 191 -18.66 -16.93 -7.42
CA VAL A 191 -17.98 -17.60 -6.31
C VAL A 191 -19.03 -18.19 -5.37
N ASP A 192 -19.12 -19.51 -5.32
CA ASP A 192 -20.06 -20.25 -4.47
C ASP A 192 -19.50 -20.46 -3.06
N LYS A 193 -19.36 -19.36 -2.30
CA LYS A 193 -18.91 -19.35 -0.89
C LYS A 193 -19.52 -18.15 -0.15
N PRO A 194 -19.73 -18.23 1.18
CA PRO A 194 -20.22 -17.10 1.95
C PRO A 194 -19.18 -15.96 1.99
N TYR A 195 -19.63 -14.71 2.05
CA TYR A 195 -18.76 -13.51 2.01
C TYR A 195 -17.59 -13.61 2.99
N ARG A 196 -17.86 -13.97 4.25
CA ARG A 196 -16.84 -14.08 5.30
C ARG A 196 -15.68 -14.97 4.88
N ASP A 197 -15.98 -16.13 4.30
CA ASP A 197 -14.94 -17.08 3.89
C ASP A 197 -14.17 -16.56 2.69
N VAL A 198 -14.82 -15.88 1.75
CA VAL A 198 -14.14 -15.25 0.60
C VAL A 198 -13.16 -14.17 1.08
N MET A 199 -13.58 -13.27 1.96
CA MET A 199 -12.72 -12.18 2.47
C MET A 199 -11.54 -12.73 3.29
N VAL A 200 -11.79 -13.74 4.14
CA VAL A 200 -10.74 -14.40 4.93
C VAL A 200 -9.77 -15.16 4.01
N ASN A 201 -10.27 -15.84 2.97
CA ASN A 201 -9.43 -16.53 2.00
C ASN A 201 -8.55 -15.57 1.20
N PHE A 202 -9.10 -14.42 0.78
CA PHE A 202 -8.31 -13.37 0.13
C PHE A 202 -7.19 -12.89 1.06
N ARG A 203 -7.51 -12.50 2.30
CA ARG A 203 -6.52 -12.10 3.30
C ARG A 203 -5.43 -13.16 3.50
N ASN A 204 -5.82 -14.44 3.62
CA ASN A 204 -4.87 -15.55 3.76
C ASN A 204 -4.00 -15.74 2.52
N GLY A 205 -4.55 -15.51 1.31
CA GLY A 205 -3.80 -15.52 0.06
C GLY A 205 -2.74 -14.42 0.02
N ILE A 206 -3.12 -13.19 0.40
CA ILE A 206 -2.18 -12.07 0.52
C ILE A 206 -1.11 -12.36 1.58
N ASN A 207 -1.49 -12.87 2.74
CA ASN A 207 -0.54 -13.25 3.80
C ASN A 207 0.51 -14.25 3.31
N LYS A 208 0.10 -15.32 2.60
CA LYS A 208 1.04 -16.27 1.98
C LYS A 208 1.98 -15.60 0.99
N GLY A 209 1.45 -14.65 0.21
CA GLY A 209 2.25 -13.84 -0.71
C GLY A 209 3.29 -12.97 0.03
N LEU A 210 2.89 -12.32 1.13
CA LEU A 210 3.79 -11.51 1.96
C LEU A 210 4.90 -12.37 2.59
N TYR A 211 4.56 -13.52 3.18
CA TYR A 211 5.56 -14.48 3.67
C TYR A 211 6.57 -14.84 2.58
N LYS A 212 6.09 -15.17 1.38
CA LYS A 212 6.96 -15.49 0.24
C LYS A 212 7.86 -14.33 -0.17
N ILE A 213 7.39 -13.09 -0.11
CA ILE A 213 8.19 -11.91 -0.47
C ILE A 213 9.27 -11.66 0.58
N MET A 214 8.91 -11.67 1.86
CA MET A 214 9.85 -11.46 2.97
C MET A 214 10.92 -12.55 3.02
N SER A 215 10.53 -13.80 2.76
CA SER A 215 11.44 -14.94 2.85
C SER A 215 12.56 -14.91 1.79
N LYS A 216 12.36 -14.24 0.64
CA LYS A 216 13.39 -14.02 -0.38
C LYS A 216 14.61 -13.25 0.13
N MET A 217 14.41 -12.40 1.14
CA MET A 217 15.47 -11.64 1.80
C MET A 217 15.88 -12.24 3.14
N GLY A 218 15.32 -13.40 3.52
CA GLY A 218 15.55 -14.02 4.83
C GLY A 218 14.93 -13.25 5.99
N ILE A 219 13.88 -12.45 5.76
CA ILE A 219 13.21 -11.68 6.80
C ILE A 219 12.05 -12.48 7.39
N SER A 220 12.06 -12.65 8.71
CA SER A 220 11.05 -13.44 9.42
C SER A 220 9.83 -12.62 9.86
N THR A 221 9.99 -11.34 10.22
CA THR A 221 8.90 -10.53 10.81
C THR A 221 8.52 -9.34 9.94
N ILE A 222 7.21 -9.05 9.84
CA ILE A 222 6.73 -7.91 9.06
C ILE A 222 7.18 -6.57 9.66
N ALA A 223 7.38 -6.53 10.99
CA ALA A 223 7.89 -5.36 11.69
C ALA A 223 9.28 -4.94 11.15
N SER A 224 10.18 -5.90 10.89
CA SER A 224 11.48 -5.64 10.28
C SER A 224 11.41 -5.36 8.77
N TYR A 225 10.39 -5.89 8.08
CA TYR A 225 10.18 -5.62 6.66
C TYR A 225 9.63 -4.22 6.41
N ARG A 226 8.82 -3.68 7.33
CA ARG A 226 8.26 -2.34 7.23
C ARG A 226 9.39 -1.30 7.16
N CYS A 227 9.23 -0.30 6.29
CA CYS A 227 10.25 0.74 6.04
C CYS A 227 11.60 0.22 5.50
N SER A 228 11.73 -1.08 5.18
CA SER A 228 13.01 -1.65 4.72
C SER A 228 13.42 -1.22 3.31
N GLN A 229 12.46 -0.70 2.51
CA GLN A 229 12.69 -0.25 1.14
C GLN A 229 13.43 -1.29 0.27
N LEU A 230 13.13 -2.57 0.46
CA LEU A 230 13.76 -3.71 -0.24
C LEU A 230 13.27 -3.86 -1.68
N PHE A 231 13.33 -2.76 -2.41
CA PHE A 231 12.97 -2.62 -3.79
C PHE A 231 14.09 -1.92 -4.57
N GLU A 232 14.09 -2.14 -5.86
CA GLU A 232 14.79 -1.31 -6.84
C GLU A 232 13.73 -0.68 -7.74
N ALA A 233 13.80 0.65 -7.91
CA ALA A 233 12.94 1.37 -8.83
C ALA A 233 13.55 1.32 -10.23
N VAL A 234 12.71 1.07 -11.23
CA VAL A 234 13.11 1.07 -12.64
C VAL A 234 12.13 1.96 -13.40
N GLY A 235 12.62 3.05 -13.99
CA GLY A 235 11.81 3.96 -14.79
C GLY A 235 11.07 5.03 -13.97
N LEU A 236 11.50 5.32 -12.75
CA LEU A 236 11.01 6.46 -11.95
C LEU A 236 12.02 7.61 -12.01
N HIS A 237 11.52 8.81 -12.30
CA HIS A 237 12.33 10.03 -12.26
C HIS A 237 12.85 10.32 -10.85
N GLN A 238 13.99 11.01 -10.78
CA GLN A 238 14.66 11.32 -9.53
C GLN A 238 13.77 12.12 -8.57
N ASP A 239 13.00 13.07 -9.06
CA ASP A 239 12.12 13.91 -8.21
C ASP A 239 11.06 13.08 -7.47
N VAL A 240 10.50 12.06 -8.15
CA VAL A 240 9.53 11.15 -7.54
C VAL A 240 10.18 10.29 -6.46
N ILE A 241 11.39 9.78 -6.74
CA ILE A 241 12.18 9.03 -5.77
C ILE A 241 12.52 9.91 -4.58
N GLU A 242 12.99 11.13 -4.80
CA GLU A 242 13.39 12.02 -3.74
C GLU A 242 12.22 12.39 -2.85
N LEU A 243 11.06 12.75 -3.40
CA LEU A 243 9.90 13.14 -2.61
C LEU A 243 9.26 11.95 -1.89
N CYS A 244 9.00 10.84 -2.59
CA CYS A 244 8.14 9.76 -2.10
C CYS A 244 8.90 8.52 -1.64
N PHE A 245 10.06 8.21 -2.23
CA PHE A 245 10.71 6.90 -2.08
C PHE A 245 12.21 7.02 -1.75
N LYS A 246 12.58 8.04 -0.98
CA LYS A 246 13.98 8.38 -0.68
C LYS A 246 14.71 7.19 -0.06
N GLY A 247 15.82 6.78 -0.66
CA GLY A 247 16.62 5.62 -0.25
C GLY A 247 16.52 4.42 -1.20
N VAL A 248 15.54 4.40 -2.10
CA VAL A 248 15.45 3.39 -3.16
C VAL A 248 16.43 3.71 -4.29
N ALA A 249 17.13 2.68 -4.77
CA ALA A 249 17.97 2.81 -5.95
C ALA A 249 17.08 2.95 -7.20
N SER A 250 17.33 3.98 -8.01
CA SER A 250 16.74 4.16 -9.35
C SER A 250 17.87 4.45 -10.34
N ARG A 251 18.35 3.42 -11.05
CA ARG A 251 19.48 3.55 -11.98
C ARG A 251 19.06 4.06 -13.35
N ILE A 252 17.81 3.81 -13.72
CA ILE A 252 17.21 4.22 -14.98
C ILE A 252 16.05 5.11 -14.61
N GLN A 253 16.19 6.41 -14.89
CA GLN A 253 15.12 7.38 -14.72
C GLN A 253 14.02 7.18 -15.77
N GLY A 254 12.87 7.78 -15.54
CA GLY A 254 11.72 7.66 -16.43
C GLY A 254 10.61 8.61 -16.02
N ALA A 255 9.44 8.04 -15.72
CA ALA A 255 8.21 8.78 -15.45
C ALA A 255 8.36 9.76 -14.28
N ASN A 256 7.94 11.01 -14.49
CA ASN A 256 7.87 12.06 -13.48
C ASN A 256 6.43 12.26 -12.96
N PHE A 257 6.20 13.28 -12.13
CA PHE A 257 4.86 13.56 -11.59
C PHE A 257 3.82 13.92 -12.66
N ASP A 258 4.23 14.63 -13.71
CA ASP A 258 3.34 15.02 -14.81
C ASP A 258 2.87 13.80 -15.60
N ASP A 259 3.77 12.84 -15.86
CA ASP A 259 3.44 11.57 -16.51
C ASP A 259 2.41 10.79 -15.69
N PHE A 260 2.63 10.65 -14.38
CA PHE A 260 1.69 9.96 -13.48
C PHE A 260 0.34 10.68 -13.39
N GLN A 261 0.35 12.02 -13.34
CA GLN A 261 -0.88 12.80 -13.36
C GLN A 261 -1.64 12.59 -14.67
N GLN A 262 -0.94 12.60 -15.80
CA GLN A 262 -1.56 12.40 -17.10
C GLN A 262 -2.18 10.99 -17.22
N ASP A 263 -1.52 9.97 -16.69
CA ASP A 263 -2.07 8.61 -16.60
C ASP A 263 -3.33 8.55 -15.72
N LEU A 264 -3.35 9.24 -14.57
CA LEU A 264 -4.52 9.33 -13.71
C LEU A 264 -5.68 10.05 -14.40
N ILE A 265 -5.41 11.14 -15.13
CA ILE A 265 -6.41 11.86 -15.93
C ILE A 265 -6.99 10.94 -17.00
N ASN A 266 -6.13 10.23 -17.74
CA ASN A 266 -6.56 9.31 -18.80
C ASN A 266 -7.41 8.17 -18.24
N LEU A 267 -7.03 7.62 -17.09
CA LEU A 267 -7.79 6.59 -16.39
C LEU A 267 -9.14 7.12 -15.91
N SER A 268 -9.16 8.29 -15.26
CA SER A 268 -10.37 8.93 -14.74
C SER A 268 -11.38 9.20 -15.85
N ARG A 269 -10.94 9.80 -16.97
CA ARG A 269 -11.78 10.04 -18.16
C ARG A 269 -12.47 8.77 -18.64
N ARG A 270 -11.77 7.63 -18.62
CA ARG A 270 -12.33 6.34 -19.01
C ARG A 270 -13.28 5.77 -17.95
N ALA A 271 -12.91 5.86 -16.68
CA ALA A 271 -13.66 5.29 -15.56
C ALA A 271 -15.07 5.88 -15.42
N TRP A 272 -15.26 7.15 -15.76
CA TRP A 272 -16.57 7.82 -15.67
C TRP A 272 -17.50 7.58 -16.87
N ILE A 273 -17.03 6.90 -17.91
CA ILE A 273 -17.86 6.53 -19.07
C ILE A 273 -18.66 5.27 -18.73
N LYS A 274 -19.89 5.44 -18.24
CA LYS A 274 -20.79 4.33 -17.82
C LYS A 274 -20.95 3.20 -18.84
N ARG A 275 -20.84 3.50 -20.15
CA ARG A 275 -21.05 2.52 -21.23
C ARG A 275 -19.80 1.70 -21.56
N LYS A 276 -18.63 2.07 -21.03
CA LYS A 276 -17.37 1.37 -21.31
C LYS A 276 -17.11 0.35 -20.19
N PRO A 277 -17.16 -0.97 -20.47
CA PRO A 277 -16.81 -1.97 -19.47
C PRO A 277 -15.31 -1.95 -19.16
N LEU A 278 -14.91 -2.67 -18.11
CA LEU A 278 -13.49 -2.94 -17.86
C LEU A 278 -12.88 -3.67 -19.05
N GLU A 279 -11.70 -3.23 -19.48
CA GLU A 279 -10.95 -3.92 -20.54
C GLU A 279 -10.47 -5.27 -20.00
N HIS A 280 -10.47 -6.30 -20.86
CA HIS A 280 -10.00 -7.64 -20.50
C HIS A 280 -8.53 -7.62 -20.03
N GLY A 281 -7.75 -6.68 -20.54
CA GLY A 281 -6.31 -6.57 -20.33
C GLY A 281 -5.54 -7.59 -21.17
N GLY A 282 -4.23 -7.59 -21.00
CA GLY A 282 -3.32 -8.52 -21.68
C GLY A 282 -2.00 -8.72 -20.96
N LEU A 283 -1.89 -8.32 -19.69
CA LEU A 283 -0.59 -8.30 -19.00
C LEU A 283 -0.02 -9.70 -18.73
N LEU A 284 -0.88 -10.68 -18.42
CA LEU A 284 -0.45 -12.04 -18.05
C LEU A 284 -0.48 -13.03 -19.21
N LYS A 285 -1.32 -12.77 -20.21
CA LYS A 285 -1.51 -13.63 -21.38
C LYS A 285 -1.77 -12.76 -22.59
N TYR A 286 -1.24 -13.16 -23.74
CA TYR A 286 -1.52 -12.52 -25.02
C TYR A 286 -3.02 -12.43 -25.28
N VAL A 287 -3.45 -11.25 -25.69
CA VAL A 287 -4.81 -10.92 -26.15
C VAL A 287 -4.65 -10.02 -27.37
N HIS A 288 -5.41 -10.31 -28.42
CA HIS A 288 -5.40 -9.50 -29.64
C HIS A 288 -5.75 -8.04 -29.31
N ASP A 289 -5.03 -7.08 -29.91
CA ASP A 289 -5.12 -5.63 -29.62
C ASP A 289 -4.87 -5.23 -28.15
N GLY A 290 -4.27 -6.14 -27.36
CA GLY A 290 -3.88 -5.88 -25.98
C GLY A 290 -2.42 -5.42 -25.84
N GLU A 291 -1.85 -5.72 -24.68
CA GLU A 291 -0.42 -5.51 -24.42
C GLU A 291 0.45 -6.30 -25.40
N TYR A 292 1.60 -5.74 -25.76
CA TYR A 292 2.54 -6.43 -26.64
C TYR A 292 3.26 -7.56 -25.90
N HIS A 293 3.26 -8.76 -26.50
CA HIS A 293 4.04 -9.91 -26.03
C HIS A 293 5.12 -10.23 -27.05
N ALA A 294 6.36 -10.39 -26.58
CA ALA A 294 7.47 -10.84 -27.43
C ALA A 294 7.22 -12.22 -28.04
N TYR A 295 6.51 -13.09 -27.32
CA TYR A 295 5.97 -14.35 -27.81
C TYR A 295 4.49 -14.17 -28.13
N ASN A 296 4.19 -13.76 -29.36
CA ASN A 296 2.84 -13.67 -29.89
C ASN A 296 2.65 -14.68 -31.03
N PRO A 297 1.40 -15.01 -31.41
CA PRO A 297 1.13 -15.98 -32.46
C PRO A 297 1.90 -15.70 -33.76
N ASP A 298 1.98 -14.44 -34.19
CA ASP A 298 2.63 -14.03 -35.45
C ASP A 298 4.14 -14.31 -35.48
N VAL A 299 4.79 -14.37 -34.31
CA VAL A 299 6.25 -14.64 -34.18
C VAL A 299 6.55 -16.14 -34.02
N VAL A 300 5.62 -16.92 -33.46
CA VAL A 300 5.85 -18.33 -33.10
C VAL A 300 5.34 -19.31 -34.18
N THR A 301 4.55 -18.83 -35.15
CA THR A 301 4.09 -19.61 -36.33
C THR A 301 5.16 -19.84 -37.38
#